data_AF-A0A545SEV4-F1
#
_entry.id   AF-A0A545SEV4-F1
#
_cell.length_a   1.000
_cell.length_b   1.000
_cell.length_c   1.000
_cell.angle_alpha   90.00
_cell.angle_beta   90.00
_cell.angle_gamma   90.00
#
_symmetry.space_group_name_H-M   'P 1'
#
loop_
_entity.id
_entity.type
_entity.pdbx_description
1 polymer ?
#
loop_
_entity_poly.entity_id
_entity_poly.type
_entity_poly.pdbx_seq_one_letter_code
_entity_poly.pdbx_strand_id
1 'polypeptide(L)'
;MKFFTLFVVLASSIFLNGCQEDSKSWQESSSNVMRVLDNTASPVVKSFETYEVVVVGDTNLSEAQSTSQSSKALYGTIDGKSTDALLKLNSNYSSDTQVVVEVYSSGKLVGSSEKIKIGNQSAIDFGNIETK
;
A
#
# COMPACT_ATOMS: atom_id res chain seq x y z
N MET A 1 -41.57 -45.46 13.27
CA MET A 1 -40.32 -45.94 12.65
C MET A 1 -39.65 -44.72 12.03
N LYS A 2 -38.36 -44.43 12.17
CA LYS A 2 -37.23 -44.97 12.92
C LYS A 2 -36.19 -43.83 12.84
N PHE A 3 -35.58 -43.47 13.97
CA PHE A 3 -34.43 -42.58 14.07
C PHE A 3 -33.30 -42.99 13.13
N PHE A 4 -32.51 -42.04 12.61
CA PHE A 4 -31.09 -42.27 12.35
C PHE A 4 -30.26 -41.01 12.53
N THR A 5 -29.62 -40.94 13.70
CA THR A 5 -28.42 -40.17 13.99
C THR A 5 -27.25 -40.76 13.19
N LEU A 6 -26.37 -39.92 12.64
CA LEU A 6 -25.01 -40.36 12.30
C LEU A 6 -23.99 -39.41 12.94
N PHE A 7 -23.33 -39.92 13.97
CA PHE A 7 -22.05 -39.44 14.49
C PHE A 7 -20.93 -40.05 13.64
N VAL A 8 -19.98 -39.25 13.18
CA VAL A 8 -18.60 -39.70 12.95
C VAL A 8 -17.66 -38.60 13.44
N VAL A 9 -16.92 -38.90 14.49
CA VAL A 9 -15.71 -38.21 14.94
C VAL A 9 -14.55 -39.19 14.69
N LEU A 10 -13.43 -38.72 14.15
CA LEU A 10 -12.02 -39.15 14.34
C LEU A 10 -11.16 -38.31 13.35
N ALA A 11 -10.33 -37.34 13.76
CA ALA A 11 -8.92 -37.49 14.23
C ALA A 11 -8.05 -38.24 13.18
N SER A 12 -6.93 -37.78 12.62
CA SER A 12 -5.99 -36.67 12.87
C SER A 12 -4.99 -36.56 11.69
N SER A 13 -4.27 -35.41 11.58
CA SER A 13 -2.82 -35.32 11.22
C SER A 13 -2.42 -35.54 9.73
N ILE A 14 -1.58 -34.78 8.99
CA ILE A 14 -0.59 -33.68 9.21
C ILE A 14 -0.24 -33.05 7.82
N PHE A 15 0.39 -31.87 7.83
CA PHE A 15 1.29 -31.25 6.82
C PHE A 15 0.70 -30.43 5.67
N LEU A 16 0.67 -29.11 5.88
CA LEU A 16 1.45 -28.17 5.05
C LEU A 16 1.89 -27.00 5.94
N ASN A 17 3.18 -27.00 6.28
CA ASN A 17 3.89 -25.88 6.88
C ASN A 17 4.43 -24.98 5.77
N GLY A 18 4.38 -23.66 6.01
CA GLY A 18 5.10 -22.62 5.27
C GLY A 18 4.19 -21.88 4.28
N CYS A 19 3.88 -20.59 4.40
CA CYS A 19 4.47 -19.53 5.19
C CYS A 19 3.43 -18.92 6.12
N GLN A 20 3.81 -18.82 7.39
CA GLN A 20 3.29 -17.81 8.29
C GLN A 20 3.84 -16.48 7.77
N GLU A 21 3.07 -15.76 6.95
CA GLU A 21 3.32 -14.33 6.79
C GLU A 21 2.93 -13.68 8.11
N ASP A 22 3.92 -13.07 8.77
CA ASP A 22 3.72 -12.12 9.86
C ASP A 22 2.90 -10.94 9.34
N SER A 23 1.58 -11.12 9.21
CA SER A 23 0.67 -10.01 9.02
C SER A 23 0.54 -9.30 10.38
N LYS A 24 1.52 -8.44 10.68
CA LYS A 24 1.30 -7.33 11.62
C LYS A 24 0.08 -6.57 11.10
N SER A 25 -1.06 -6.86 11.71
CA SER A 25 -2.31 -6.15 11.53
C SER A 25 -2.10 -4.73 12.02
N TRP A 26 -1.75 -3.83 11.10
CA TRP A 26 -1.80 -2.41 11.36
C TRP A 26 -3.27 -2.01 11.35
N GLN A 27 -3.74 -1.71 12.56
CA GLN A 27 -5.10 -1.31 12.87
C GLN A 27 -5.57 -0.21 11.92
N GLU A 28 -6.72 -0.45 11.27
CA GLU A 28 -7.54 0.59 10.65
C GLU A 28 -8.00 1.58 11.73
N SER A 29 -7.33 2.72 11.83
CA SER A 29 -7.92 3.88 12.50
C SER A 29 -8.76 4.65 11.48
N SER A 30 -10.09 4.44 11.51
CA SER A 30 -11.22 5.21 10.94
C SER A 30 -10.93 6.47 10.10
N SER A 31 -10.11 6.32 9.08
CA SER A 31 -10.25 6.89 7.75
C SER A 31 -9.96 5.71 6.86
N ASN A 32 -10.90 5.35 6.00
CA ASN A 32 -10.63 4.30 5.05
C ASN A 32 -9.42 4.84 4.22
N VAL A 33 -8.24 4.25 4.38
CA VAL A 33 -7.00 4.66 3.73
C VAL A 33 -6.39 3.39 3.16
N MET A 34 -6.27 3.32 1.84
CA MET A 34 -5.78 2.13 1.14
C MET A 34 -4.38 2.39 0.59
N ARG A 35 -3.53 1.36 0.61
CA ARG A 35 -2.22 1.43 -0.05
C ARG A 35 -2.42 1.52 -1.56
N VAL A 36 -1.73 2.49 -2.17
CA VAL A 36 -1.69 2.67 -3.62
C VAL A 36 -0.84 1.56 -4.21
N LEU A 37 -1.21 1.11 -5.40
CA LEU A 37 -0.60 0.01 -6.12
C LEU A 37 0.26 0.53 -7.27
N ASP A 38 1.29 -0.22 -7.61
CA ASP A 38 2.09 -0.02 -8.80
C ASP A 38 1.41 -0.64 -10.04
N ASN A 39 2.08 -0.58 -11.18
CA ASN A 39 1.58 -1.14 -12.44
C ASN A 39 1.46 -2.67 -12.44
N THR A 40 2.05 -3.35 -11.46
CA THR A 40 1.93 -4.80 -11.24
C THR A 40 0.82 -5.15 -10.26
N ALA A 41 0.04 -4.16 -9.82
CA ALA A 41 -0.97 -4.28 -8.76
C ALA A 41 -0.38 -4.67 -7.39
N SER A 42 0.90 -4.34 -7.16
CA SER A 42 1.59 -4.54 -5.88
C SER A 42 1.61 -3.24 -5.08
N PRO A 43 1.54 -3.27 -3.73
CA PRO A 43 1.64 -2.07 -2.92
C PRO A 43 2.90 -1.26 -3.20
N VAL A 44 2.77 0.06 -3.38
CA VAL A 44 3.89 0.97 -3.58
C VAL A 44 4.56 1.25 -2.25
N VAL A 45 5.56 0.43 -1.94
CA VAL A 45 6.44 0.57 -0.77
C VAL A 45 7.88 0.52 -1.24
N LYS A 46 8.67 1.54 -0.88
CA LYS A 46 10.09 1.60 -1.21
C LYS A 46 10.91 2.09 -0.04
N SER A 47 12.08 1.48 0.14
CA SER A 47 13.07 1.99 1.09
C SER A 47 13.77 3.21 0.52
N PHE A 48 13.88 4.26 1.33
CA PHE A 48 14.69 5.43 1.07
C PHE A 48 15.60 5.63 2.28
N GLU A 49 16.89 5.31 2.12
CA GLU A 49 17.84 5.26 3.23
C GLU A 49 17.36 4.35 4.38
N THR A 50 17.14 4.92 5.57
CA THR A 50 16.63 4.22 6.75
C THR A 50 15.10 4.25 6.86
N TYR A 51 14.43 4.89 5.90
CA TYR A 51 12.99 5.06 5.89
C TYR A 51 12.31 4.06 4.97
N GLU A 52 11.08 3.70 5.33
CA GLU A 52 10.12 3.06 4.45
C GLU A 52 9.12 4.11 3.96
N VAL A 53 9.08 4.34 2.66
CA VAL A 53 8.16 5.29 2.03
C VAL A 53 6.99 4.52 1.45
N VAL A 54 5.79 4.87 1.87
CA VAL A 54 4.52 4.23 1.51
C VAL A 54 3.62 5.28 0.86
N VAL A 55 2.92 4.88 -0.20
CA VAL A 55 1.89 5.75 -0.80
C VAL A 55 0.52 5.22 -0.40
N VAL A 56 -0.30 6.11 0.15
CA VAL A 56 -1.66 5.82 0.56
C VAL A 56 -2.65 6.75 -0.15
N GLY A 57 -3.88 6.29 -0.38
CA GLY A 57 -4.91 7.05 -1.08
C GLY A 57 -6.31 6.83 -0.49
N ASP A 58 -7.23 7.72 -0.87
CA ASP A 58 -8.64 7.65 -0.46
C ASP A 58 -9.33 6.42 -1.09
N THR A 59 -10.36 5.86 -0.44
CA THR A 59 -10.83 4.47 -0.68
C THR A 59 -11.59 4.13 -1.93
N ASN A 60 -11.72 5.06 -2.86
CA ASN A 60 -12.17 4.70 -4.19
C ASN A 60 -10.97 4.36 -5.10
N LEU A 61 -10.00 3.58 -4.60
CA LEU A 61 -8.89 3.04 -5.40
C LEU A 61 -9.28 1.79 -6.21
N SER A 62 -10.56 1.42 -6.23
CA SER A 62 -11.07 0.19 -6.88
C SER A 62 -10.71 0.09 -8.37
N GLU A 63 -10.55 1.22 -9.06
CA GLU A 63 -10.20 1.28 -10.48
C GLU A 63 -8.78 0.77 -10.79
N ALA A 64 -7.85 0.84 -9.82
CA ALA A 64 -6.43 0.53 -10.02
C ALA A 64 -5.98 -0.79 -9.39
N GLN A 65 -6.92 -1.68 -9.03
CA GLN A 65 -6.61 -3.04 -8.57
C GLN A 65 -6.17 -4.00 -9.70
N SER A 66 -6.12 -3.50 -10.94
CA SER A 66 -5.67 -4.25 -12.12
C SER A 66 -4.28 -3.79 -12.56
N THR A 67 -3.54 -4.69 -13.20
CA THR A 67 -2.25 -4.35 -13.82
C THR A 67 -2.42 -3.30 -14.92
N SER A 68 -1.40 -2.47 -15.11
CA SER A 68 -1.35 -1.48 -16.20
C SER A 68 -0.09 -1.59 -17.03
N GLN A 69 -0.19 -1.13 -18.27
CA GLN A 69 0.91 -1.12 -19.23
C GLN A 69 1.89 0.04 -19.01
N SER A 70 1.59 0.96 -18.09
CA SER A 70 2.42 2.12 -17.80
C SER A 70 2.36 2.51 -16.33
N SER A 71 3.32 3.34 -15.89
CA SER A 71 3.38 3.84 -14.52
C SER A 71 3.51 5.35 -14.49
N LYS A 72 2.94 5.99 -13.47
CA LYS A 72 3.22 7.39 -13.14
C LYS A 72 4.35 7.42 -12.11
N ALA A 73 5.35 8.27 -12.34
CA ALA A 73 6.44 8.47 -11.40
C ALA A 73 5.98 9.41 -10.28
N LEU A 74 6.41 9.14 -9.05
CA LEU A 74 6.17 9.98 -7.90
C LEU A 74 7.53 10.27 -7.23
N TYR A 75 7.84 11.55 -7.06
CA TYR A 75 9.13 12.07 -6.60
C TYR A 75 8.96 13.25 -5.66
N GLY A 76 10.01 13.61 -4.93
CA GLY A 76 10.02 14.76 -4.02
C GLY A 76 11.31 14.77 -3.20
N THR A 77 11.27 15.37 -2.02
CA THR A 77 12.40 15.38 -1.07
C THR A 77 11.98 14.90 0.31
N ILE A 78 12.85 14.13 0.97
CA ILE A 78 12.71 13.72 2.36
C ILE A 78 13.95 14.18 3.11
N ASP A 79 13.78 14.99 4.16
CA ASP A 79 14.87 15.61 4.94
C ASP A 79 15.91 16.33 4.05
N GLY A 80 15.42 17.03 3.02
CA GLY A 80 16.27 17.75 2.06
C GLY A 80 17.02 16.88 1.05
N LYS A 81 16.78 15.56 1.03
CA LYS A 81 17.35 14.64 0.04
C LYS A 81 16.33 14.28 -1.04
N SER A 82 16.74 14.37 -2.31
CA SER A 82 15.91 13.95 -3.45
C SER A 82 15.59 12.46 -3.34
N THR A 83 14.32 12.10 -3.48
CA THR A 83 13.94 10.69 -3.66
C THR A 83 14.11 10.24 -5.10
N ASP A 84 14.30 11.16 -6.05
CA ASP A 84 14.13 10.90 -7.48
C ASP A 84 12.76 10.25 -7.74
N ALA A 85 12.59 9.57 -8.88
CA ALA A 85 11.38 8.80 -9.21
C ALA A 85 11.32 7.44 -8.48
N LEU A 86 11.50 7.46 -7.16
CA LEU A 86 11.54 6.28 -6.30
C LEU A 86 10.26 5.44 -6.40
N LEU A 87 9.12 6.11 -6.50
CA LEU A 87 7.79 5.49 -6.39
C LEU A 87 7.14 5.45 -7.78
N LYS A 88 6.55 4.31 -8.13
CA LYS A 88 5.86 4.09 -9.41
C LYS A 88 4.41 3.70 -9.13
N LEU A 89 3.50 4.57 -9.49
CA LEU A 89 2.07 4.36 -9.33
C LEU A 89 1.49 3.72 -10.58
N ASN A 90 0.44 2.93 -10.42
CA ASN A 90 -0.37 2.43 -11.52
C ASN A 90 -0.89 3.60 -12.40
N SER A 91 -0.90 3.47 -13.72
CA SER A 91 -1.48 4.52 -14.58
C SER A 91 -3.01 4.53 -14.61
N ASN A 92 -3.67 3.49 -14.10
CA ASN A 92 -5.12 3.32 -14.13
C ASN A 92 -5.86 4.18 -13.07
N TYR A 93 -5.13 4.88 -12.20
CA TYR A 93 -5.76 5.84 -11.29
C TYR A 93 -6.42 6.98 -12.07
N SER A 94 -7.67 7.29 -11.73
CA SER A 94 -8.38 8.44 -12.28
C SER A 94 -7.68 9.75 -11.95
N SER A 95 -7.94 10.78 -12.77
CA SER A 95 -7.36 12.12 -12.58
C SER A 95 -7.73 12.77 -11.25
N ASP A 96 -8.85 12.37 -10.65
CA ASP A 96 -9.34 12.91 -9.38
C ASP A 96 -8.82 12.16 -8.16
N THR A 97 -8.07 11.07 -8.36
CA THR A 97 -7.47 10.29 -7.27
C THR A 97 -6.49 11.16 -6.49
N GLN A 98 -6.68 11.18 -5.16
CA GLN A 98 -5.80 11.85 -4.22
C GLN A 98 -4.97 10.83 -3.45
N VAL A 99 -3.68 11.14 -3.29
CA VAL A 99 -2.71 10.33 -2.57
C VAL A 99 -1.92 11.16 -1.58
N VAL A 100 -1.36 10.48 -0.60
CA VAL A 100 -0.44 11.01 0.41
C VAL A 100 0.77 10.09 0.44
N VAL A 101 1.95 10.69 0.56
CA VAL A 101 3.20 9.96 0.78
C VAL A 101 3.49 9.97 2.27
N GLU A 102 3.61 8.79 2.84
CA GLU A 102 3.91 8.58 4.27
C GLU A 102 5.30 7.98 4.42
N VAL A 103 6.06 8.51 5.36
CA VAL A 103 7.44 8.09 5.64
C VAL A 103 7.47 7.45 7.01
N TYR A 104 7.96 6.21 7.07
CA TYR A 104 8.04 5.41 8.28
C TYR A 104 9.49 5.14 8.66
N SER A 105 9.78 5.19 9.96
CA SER A 105 11.05 4.73 10.53
C SER A 105 10.77 3.70 11.61
N SER A 106 11.36 2.51 11.49
CA SER A 106 11.13 1.40 12.45
C SER A 106 9.64 1.09 12.70
N GLY A 107 8.80 1.26 11.67
CA GLY A 107 7.35 1.04 11.74
C GLY A 107 6.54 2.18 12.37
N LYS A 108 7.15 3.34 12.65
CA LYS A 108 6.43 4.53 13.13
C LYS A 108 6.36 5.58 12.03
N LEU A 109 5.20 6.21 11.86
CA LEU A 109 5.03 7.34 10.96
C LEU A 109 5.85 8.53 11.48
N VAL A 110 6.83 8.97 10.70
CA VAL A 110 7.73 10.08 11.05
C VAL A 110 7.53 11.31 10.16
N GLY A 111 6.85 11.17 9.02
CA GLY A 111 6.55 12.29 8.12
C GLY A 111 5.43 11.95 7.14
N SER A 112 4.77 12.97 6.61
CA SER A 112 3.70 12.82 5.62
C SER A 112 3.65 14.04 4.71
N SER A 113 3.35 13.84 3.43
CA SER A 113 3.11 14.93 2.48
C SER A 113 1.72 15.55 2.67
N GLU A 114 1.48 16.66 1.98
CA GLU A 114 0.10 17.09 1.73
C GLU A 114 -0.63 16.10 0.80
N LYS A 115 -1.96 16.23 0.71
CA LYS A 115 -2.76 15.49 -0.27
C LYS A 115 -2.43 15.96 -1.68
N ILE A 116 -2.03 15.03 -2.55
CA ILE A 116 -1.64 15.29 -3.92
C ILE A 116 -2.65 14.66 -4.86
N LYS A 117 -3.11 15.42 -5.85
CA LYS A 117 -3.92 14.88 -6.95
C LYS A 117 -3.00 14.26 -8.00
N ILE A 118 -3.22 12.99 -8.33
CA ILE A 118 -2.43 12.29 -9.35
C ILE A 118 -2.58 12.96 -10.72
N GLY A 119 -3.81 13.36 -11.08
CA GLY A 119 -4.10 14.01 -12.37
C GLY A 119 -3.65 13.19 -13.58
N ASN A 120 -3.56 13.85 -14.74
CA ASN A 120 -3.13 13.23 -16.00
C ASN A 120 -1.60 13.26 -16.19
N GLN A 121 -0.84 13.66 -15.17
CA GLN A 121 0.61 13.82 -15.27
C GLN A 121 1.30 12.45 -15.25
N SER A 122 2.43 12.37 -15.96
CA SER A 122 3.30 11.17 -15.97
C SER A 122 4.29 11.14 -14.81
N ALA A 123 4.56 12.31 -14.22
CA ALA A 123 5.40 12.47 -13.05
C ALA A 123 4.74 13.47 -12.09
N ILE A 124 4.75 13.16 -10.80
CA ILE A 124 4.06 13.89 -9.75
C ILE A 124 5.08 14.21 -8.66
N ASP A 125 5.13 15.46 -8.25
CA ASP A 125 5.96 15.93 -7.13
C ASP A 125 5.12 15.92 -5.84
N PHE A 126 5.58 15.22 -4.79
CA PHE A 126 4.95 15.23 -3.48
C PHE A 126 5.49 16.32 -2.54
N GLY A 127 6.45 17.11 -3.01
CA GLY A 127 7.07 18.19 -2.25
C GLY A 127 8.11 17.70 -1.25
N ASN A 128 8.31 18.49 -0.19
CA ASN A 128 9.27 18.20 0.87
C ASN A 128 8.58 17.61 2.10
N ILE A 129 9.09 16.48 2.58
CA ILE A 129 8.69 15.86 3.84
C ILE A 129 9.83 16.00 4.83
N GLU A 130 9.57 16.67 5.95
CA GLU A 130 10.47 16.70 7.10
C GLU A 130 10.04 15.63 8.10
N THR A 131 10.98 14.77 8.48
CA THR A 131 10.75 13.74 9.47
C THR A 131 10.95 14.26 10.90
N LYS A 132 10.25 13.67 11.88
CA LYS A 132 10.28 14.05 13.30
C LYS A 132 10.68 12.90 14.22
#